data_AF-A0A382D9X9-F1
#
_entry.id   AF-A0A382D9X9-F1
#
_cell.length_a   1.000
_cell.length_b   1.000
_cell.length_c   1.000
_cell.angle_alpha   90.00
_cell.angle_beta   90.00
_cell.angle_gamma   90.00
#
_symmetry.space_group_name_H-M   'P 1'
#
loop_
_entity.id
_entity.type
_entity.pdbx_description
1 polymer ?
#
loop_
_entity_poly.entity_id
_entity_poly.type
_entity_poly.pdbx_seq_one_letter_code
_entity_poly.pdbx_strand_id
1 'polypeptide(L)'
;MKTINESGPIEMPIDIDDPALIDAMSNAHIHNLLNDGLLDSTNGELKLTAKGEASLHRHYIDYQIDLLNLSKNLGDFYFEKVNRLVKKVKGKAALYGASDTSRSIFAYIQNAGIILECVIDDDLKKQRNDYLGLPVISIDALDQYPVETVIISTIEFQDKIKEKMVEKFDDKYKIITLFD
;
A
#
# COMPACT_ATOMS: atom_id res chain seq x y z
N MET A 1 -9.66 16.36 18.90
CA MET A 1 -9.61 15.60 17.63
C MET A 1 -9.76 16.64 16.54
N LYS A 2 -8.75 16.82 15.70
CA LYS A 2 -8.64 17.99 14.82
C LYS A 2 -9.61 17.86 13.65
N THR A 3 -10.50 18.84 13.50
CA THR A 3 -11.35 18.97 12.31
C THR A 3 -10.52 19.39 11.10
N ILE A 4 -11.02 19.13 9.88
CA ILE A 4 -10.39 19.45 8.58
C ILE A 4 -9.87 20.90 8.49
N ASN A 5 -10.45 21.83 9.26
CA ASN A 5 -9.97 23.21 9.41
C ASN A 5 -8.56 23.37 10.00
N GLU A 6 -7.91 22.31 10.49
CA GLU A 6 -6.57 22.38 11.09
C GLU A 6 -5.42 21.89 10.18
N SER A 7 -5.72 21.47 8.94
CA SER A 7 -4.74 20.83 8.05
C SER A 7 -4.16 21.73 6.96
N GLY A 8 -4.54 23.01 6.89
CA GLY A 8 -4.22 23.85 5.74
C GLY A 8 -5.01 23.45 4.47
N PRO A 9 -4.75 24.06 3.31
CA PRO A 9 -5.46 23.75 2.08
C PRO A 9 -5.22 22.29 1.67
N ILE A 10 -6.30 21.55 1.46
CA ILE A 10 -6.28 20.19 0.93
C ILE A 10 -6.34 20.27 -0.59
N GLU A 11 -5.29 19.82 -1.27
CA GLU A 11 -5.31 19.63 -2.71
C GLU A 11 -6.19 18.42 -3.05
N MET A 12 -7.14 18.61 -3.97
CA MET A 12 -7.87 17.49 -4.52
C MET A 12 -6.94 16.71 -5.46
N PRO A 13 -6.98 15.36 -5.45
CA PRO A 13 -6.17 14.53 -6.34
C PRO A 13 -6.81 14.52 -7.74
N ILE A 14 -6.87 15.68 -8.36
CA ILE A 14 -7.34 15.88 -9.71
C ILE A 14 -6.13 16.34 -10.50
N ASP A 15 -5.48 15.40 -11.19
CA ASP A 15 -4.40 15.66 -12.17
C ASP A 15 -5.01 16.29 -13.44
N ILE A 16 -5.61 17.47 -13.30
CA ILE A 16 -6.16 18.26 -14.40
C ILE A 16 -5.45 19.61 -14.40
N ASP A 17 -4.48 19.77 -15.28
CA ASP A 17 -3.72 21.02 -15.47
C ASP A 17 -4.50 22.08 -16.29
N ASP A 18 -5.83 21.95 -16.44
CA ASP A 18 -6.68 22.92 -17.15
C ASP A 18 -7.47 23.79 -16.15
N PRO A 19 -7.06 25.05 -15.93
CA PRO A 19 -7.73 25.97 -15.02
C PRO A 19 -9.18 26.29 -15.40
N ALA A 20 -9.52 26.28 -16.69
CA ALA A 20 -10.87 26.57 -17.16
C ALA A 20 -11.83 25.40 -16.85
N LEU A 21 -11.32 24.16 -16.94
CA LEU A 21 -12.07 22.96 -16.57
C LEU A 21 -12.28 22.88 -15.05
N ILE A 22 -11.26 23.20 -14.25
CA ILE A 22 -11.36 23.27 -12.79
C ILE A 22 -12.42 24.31 -12.38
N ASP A 23 -12.40 25.49 -13.00
CA ASP A 23 -13.34 26.56 -12.69
C ASP A 23 -14.78 26.19 -13.10
N ALA A 24 -14.97 25.60 -14.29
CA ALA A 24 -16.27 25.12 -14.73
C ALA A 24 -16.84 24.02 -13.82
N MET A 25 -16.01 23.06 -13.40
CA MET A 25 -16.40 21.98 -12.47
C MET A 25 -16.75 22.53 -11.08
N SER A 26 -15.97 23.49 -10.58
CA SER A 26 -16.21 24.15 -9.30
C SER A 26 -17.53 24.92 -9.32
N ASN A 27 -17.78 25.69 -10.39
CA ASN A 27 -19.03 26.44 -10.56
C ASN A 27 -20.25 25.51 -10.68
N ALA A 28 -20.14 24.41 -11.44
CA ALA A 28 -21.21 23.42 -11.53
C ALA A 28 -21.49 22.74 -10.17
N HIS A 29 -20.43 22.41 -9.41
CA HIS A 29 -20.57 21.81 -8.09
C HIS A 29 -21.23 22.77 -7.10
N ILE A 30 -20.78 24.03 -7.02
CA ILE A 30 -21.39 25.07 -6.18
C ILE A 30 -22.85 25.28 -6.55
N HIS A 31 -23.18 25.32 -7.85
CA HIS A 31 -24.55 25.48 -8.31
C HIS A 31 -25.44 24.31 -7.86
N ASN A 32 -24.93 23.07 -7.91
CA ASN A 32 -25.66 21.91 -7.40
C ASN A 32 -25.85 21.98 -5.88
N LEU A 33 -24.83 22.38 -5.11
CA LEU A 33 -24.95 22.55 -3.65
C LEU A 33 -25.98 23.63 -3.26
N LEU A 34 -26.07 24.71 -4.04
CA LEU A 34 -27.10 25.74 -3.88
C LEU A 34 -28.49 25.19 -4.23
N ASN A 35 -28.64 24.49 -5.35
CA ASN A 35 -29.90 23.88 -5.78
C ASN A 35 -30.41 22.82 -4.80
N ASP A 36 -29.50 22.07 -4.19
CA ASP A 36 -29.81 21.06 -3.17
C ASP A 36 -30.11 21.69 -1.79
N GLY A 37 -29.97 23.02 -1.66
CA GLY A 37 -30.20 23.76 -0.41
C GLY A 37 -29.16 23.45 0.68
N LEU A 38 -27.98 22.98 0.29
CA LEU A 38 -26.85 22.73 1.20
C LEU A 38 -26.05 24.01 1.44
N LEU A 39 -26.02 24.90 0.45
CA LEU A 39 -25.48 26.25 0.55
C LEU A 39 -26.57 27.30 0.40
N ASP A 40 -26.31 28.47 0.97
CA ASP A 40 -27.03 29.71 0.70
C ASP A 40 -26.03 30.79 0.26
N SER A 41 -26.48 31.75 -0.54
CA SER A 41 -25.68 32.88 -1.01
C SER A 41 -26.24 34.18 -0.43
N THR A 42 -25.55 34.75 0.55
CA THR A 42 -25.92 36.03 1.16
C THR A 42 -24.89 37.09 0.77
N ASN A 43 -25.30 38.12 0.03
CA ASN A 43 -24.43 39.21 -0.44
C ASN A 43 -23.20 38.74 -1.26
N GLY A 44 -23.29 37.61 -1.95
CA GLY A 44 -22.18 37.03 -2.71
C GLY A 44 -21.24 36.13 -1.88
N GLU A 45 -21.49 35.98 -0.58
CA GLU A 45 -20.81 34.99 0.27
C GLU A 45 -21.61 33.69 0.33
N LEU A 46 -20.93 32.56 0.12
CA LEU A 46 -21.51 31.23 0.29
C LEU A 46 -21.44 30.80 1.76
N LYS A 47 -22.55 30.32 2.31
CA LYS A 47 -22.64 29.80 3.68
C LYS A 47 -23.36 28.45 3.69
N LEU A 48 -22.93 27.55 4.56
CA LEU A 48 -23.64 26.30 4.79
C LEU A 48 -24.99 26.59 5.44
N THR A 49 -26.03 25.91 4.95
CA THR A 49 -27.31 25.86 5.66
C THR A 49 -27.23 24.82 6.79
N ALA A 50 -28.21 24.79 7.70
CA ALA A 50 -28.29 23.71 8.69
C ALA A 50 -28.37 22.31 8.02
N LYS A 51 -29.01 22.21 6.84
CA LYS A 51 -29.03 20.99 6.02
C LYS A 51 -27.62 20.69 5.47
N GLY A 52 -26.90 21.71 5.03
CA GLY A 52 -25.50 21.63 4.60
C GLY A 52 -24.57 21.12 5.71
N GLU A 53 -24.66 21.69 6.91
CA GLU A 53 -23.87 21.25 8.07
C GLU A 53 -24.17 19.80 8.45
N ALA A 54 -25.45 19.41 8.48
CA ALA A 54 -25.85 18.03 8.75
C ALA A 54 -25.31 17.06 7.68
N SER A 55 -25.35 17.46 6.40
CA SER A 55 -24.81 16.67 5.29
C SER A 55 -23.29 16.55 5.37
N LEU A 56 -22.60 17.65 5.71
CA LEU A 56 -21.14 17.65 5.88
C LEU A 56 -20.71 16.72 7.02
N HIS A 57 -21.39 16.77 8.17
CA HIS A 57 -21.12 15.87 9.27
C HIS A 57 -21.35 14.41 8.89
N ARG A 58 -22.42 14.13 8.14
CA ARG A 58 -22.69 12.78 7.63
C ARG A 58 -21.58 12.30 6.71
N HIS A 59 -21.19 13.09 5.70
CA HIS A 59 -20.11 12.74 4.79
C HIS A 59 -18.79 12.52 5.52
N TYR A 60 -18.52 13.31 6.57
CA TYR A 60 -17.35 13.10 7.40
C TYR A 60 -17.39 11.74 8.12
N ILE A 61 -18.53 11.38 8.72
CA ILE A 61 -18.71 10.08 9.37
C ILE A 61 -18.56 8.93 8.36
N ASP A 62 -19.22 9.04 7.21
CA ASP A 62 -19.17 8.04 6.14
C ASP A 62 -17.72 7.85 5.66
N TYR A 63 -16.98 8.95 5.45
CA TYR A 63 -15.55 8.90 5.10
C TYR A 63 -14.71 8.18 6.17
N GLN A 64 -14.93 8.44 7.46
CA GLN A 64 -14.20 7.75 8.53
C GLN A 64 -14.52 6.24 8.54
N ILE A 65 -15.78 5.86 8.30
CA ILE A 65 -16.20 4.47 8.19
C ILE A 65 -15.51 3.80 7.00
N ASP A 66 -15.47 4.48 5.85
CA ASP A 66 -14.81 3.97 4.64
C ASP A 66 -13.30 3.78 4.86
N LEU A 67 -12.63 4.70 5.56
CA LEU A 67 -11.22 4.53 5.94
C LEU A 67 -10.99 3.32 6.85
N LEU A 68 -11.86 3.11 7.84
CA LEU A 68 -11.78 1.94 8.73
C LEU A 68 -12.01 0.64 7.96
N ASN A 69 -12.99 0.62 7.05
CA ASN A 69 -13.26 -0.51 6.19
C ASN A 69 -12.07 -0.80 5.27
N LEU A 70 -11.48 0.22 4.65
CA LEU A 70 -10.28 0.09 3.82
C LEU A 70 -9.11 -0.48 4.61
N SER A 71 -8.86 0.05 5.81
CA SER A 71 -7.79 -0.42 6.69
C SER A 71 -8.00 -1.89 7.08
N LYS A 72 -9.22 -2.26 7.46
CA LYS A 72 -9.58 -3.65 7.76
C LYS A 72 -9.37 -4.56 6.55
N ASN A 73 -9.90 -4.18 5.39
CA ASN A 73 -9.79 -4.98 4.16
C ASN A 73 -8.33 -5.20 3.75
N LEU A 74 -7.47 -4.19 3.94
CA LEU A 74 -6.03 -4.31 3.69
C LEU A 74 -5.36 -5.27 4.67
N GLY A 75 -5.74 -5.21 5.96
CA GLY A 75 -5.29 -6.17 6.97
C GLY A 75 -5.71 -7.60 6.65
N ASP A 76 -6.98 -7.80 6.29
CA ASP A 76 -7.54 -9.10 5.89
C ASP A 76 -6.81 -9.65 4.64
N PHE A 77 -6.55 -8.79 3.65
CA PHE A 77 -5.77 -9.15 2.46
C PHE A 77 -4.37 -9.67 2.81
N TYR A 78 -3.60 -8.95 3.64
CA TYR A 78 -2.27 -9.40 4.03
C TYR A 78 -2.31 -10.65 4.89
N PHE A 79 -3.28 -10.74 5.81
CA PHE A 79 -3.48 -11.93 6.64
C PHE A 79 -3.75 -13.18 5.79
N GLU A 80 -4.60 -13.09 4.78
CA GLU A 80 -4.84 -14.20 3.85
C GLU A 80 -3.60 -14.62 3.09
N LYS A 81 -2.82 -13.66 2.55
CA LYS A 81 -1.58 -13.96 1.82
C LYS A 81 -0.57 -14.65 2.72
N VAL A 82 -0.36 -14.16 3.94
CA VAL A 82 0.59 -14.75 4.89
C VAL A 82 0.12 -16.12 5.38
N ASN A 83 -1.17 -16.34 5.62
CA ASN A 83 -1.68 -17.67 5.96
C ASN A 83 -1.44 -18.72 4.87
N ARG A 84 -1.45 -18.31 3.59
CA ARG A 84 -1.06 -19.18 2.49
C ARG A 84 0.44 -19.47 2.53
N LEU A 85 1.27 -18.48 2.88
CA LEU A 85 2.71 -18.68 3.05
C LEU A 85 3.02 -19.66 4.18
N VAL A 86 2.43 -19.51 5.37
CA VAL A 86 2.71 -20.38 6.53
C VAL A 86 2.53 -21.86 6.20
N LYS A 87 1.54 -22.20 5.37
CA LYS A 87 1.28 -23.58 4.93
C LYS A 87 2.30 -24.11 3.93
N LYS A 88 3.03 -23.24 3.25
CA LYS A 88 3.94 -23.57 2.15
C LYS A 88 5.41 -23.41 2.53
N VAL A 89 5.76 -22.46 3.37
CA VAL A 89 7.14 -22.19 3.76
C VAL A 89 7.72 -23.41 4.47
N LYS A 90 8.94 -23.77 4.08
CA LYS A 90 9.74 -24.81 4.71
C LYS A 90 10.97 -24.14 5.34
N GLY A 91 11.22 -24.43 6.62
CA GLY A 91 12.38 -23.91 7.33
C GLY A 91 12.46 -22.38 7.36
N LYS A 92 13.68 -21.88 7.40
CA LYS A 92 13.99 -20.44 7.30
C LYS A 92 13.86 -19.96 5.85
N ALA A 93 13.49 -18.70 5.68
CA ALA A 93 13.21 -18.13 4.37
C ALA A 93 14.08 -16.90 4.05
N ALA A 94 14.22 -16.62 2.76
CA ALA A 94 14.69 -15.34 2.25
C ALA A 94 13.53 -14.61 1.54
N LEU A 95 13.55 -13.28 1.59
CA LEU A 95 12.58 -12.44 0.89
C LEU A 95 13.23 -11.85 -0.37
N TYR A 96 12.68 -12.07 -1.56
CA TYR A 96 13.22 -11.53 -2.81
C TYR A 96 12.46 -10.25 -3.21
N GLY A 97 13.19 -9.14 -3.18
CA GLY A 97 12.77 -7.79 -3.54
C GLY A 97 12.62 -6.91 -2.30
N ALA A 98 13.54 -5.96 -2.11
CA ALA A 98 13.49 -4.93 -1.08
C ALA A 98 12.73 -3.70 -1.62
N SER A 99 11.40 -3.75 -1.61
CA SER A 99 10.49 -2.71 -2.12
C SER A 99 9.57 -2.17 -1.04
N ASP A 100 8.71 -1.20 -1.38
CA ASP A 100 7.66 -0.77 -0.46
C ASP A 100 6.56 -1.82 -0.30
N THR A 101 6.33 -2.64 -1.33
CA THR A 101 5.41 -3.78 -1.28
C THR A 101 5.89 -4.86 -0.30
N SER A 102 7.19 -5.18 -0.29
CA SER A 102 7.72 -6.11 0.71
C SER A 102 7.71 -5.49 2.12
N ARG A 103 7.81 -4.15 2.21
CA ARG A 103 7.81 -3.43 3.49
C ARG A 103 6.46 -3.53 4.18
N SER A 104 5.38 -3.36 3.42
CA SER A 104 4.01 -3.34 3.96
C SER A 104 3.59 -4.69 4.54
N ILE A 105 4.13 -5.80 4.02
CA ILE A 105 3.78 -7.15 4.48
C ILE A 105 4.79 -7.78 5.45
N PHE A 106 5.98 -7.20 5.60
CA PHE A 106 7.07 -7.76 6.41
C PHE A 106 6.65 -8.10 7.85
N ALA A 107 5.97 -7.17 8.52
CA ALA A 107 5.51 -7.38 9.89
C ALA A 107 4.51 -8.55 10.00
N TYR A 108 3.65 -8.73 9.01
CA TYR A 108 2.70 -9.85 8.98
C TYR A 108 3.43 -11.20 8.82
N ILE A 109 4.46 -11.25 7.96
CA ILE A 109 5.29 -12.46 7.76
C ILE A 109 5.98 -12.85 9.08
N GLN A 110 6.62 -11.89 9.76
CA GLN A 110 7.29 -12.14 11.04
C GLN A 110 6.30 -12.55 12.14
N ASN A 111 5.18 -11.86 12.26
CA ASN A 111 4.14 -12.16 13.26
C ASN A 111 3.51 -13.54 13.04
N ALA A 112 3.50 -14.05 11.81
CA ALA A 112 3.05 -15.40 11.49
C ALA A 112 4.10 -16.50 11.77
N GLY A 113 5.26 -16.12 12.33
CA GLY A 113 6.32 -17.05 12.73
C GLY A 113 7.24 -17.50 11.59
N ILE A 114 7.17 -16.86 10.41
CA ILE A 114 8.12 -17.13 9.33
C ILE A 114 9.44 -16.41 9.65
N ILE A 115 10.50 -17.20 9.79
CA ILE A 115 11.84 -16.67 10.08
C ILE A 115 12.51 -16.26 8.76
N LEU A 116 12.76 -14.96 8.61
CA LEU A 116 13.50 -14.39 7.50
C LEU A 116 14.97 -14.18 7.88
N GLU A 117 15.91 -14.72 7.11
CA GLU A 117 17.36 -14.61 7.37
C GLU A 117 18.01 -13.47 6.59
N CYS A 118 17.53 -13.22 5.38
CA CYS A 118 18.09 -12.20 4.49
C CYS A 118 17.04 -11.75 3.47
N VAL A 119 17.36 -10.64 2.80
CA VAL A 119 16.59 -10.09 1.69
C VAL A 119 17.46 -10.12 0.44
N ILE A 120 16.95 -10.64 -0.67
CA ILE A 120 17.65 -10.67 -1.95
C ILE A 120 17.15 -9.49 -2.78
N ASP A 121 18.04 -8.65 -3.30
CA ASP A 121 17.69 -7.60 -4.25
C ASP A 121 18.81 -7.44 -5.28
N ASP A 122 18.46 -7.14 -6.54
CA ASP A 122 19.43 -6.98 -7.63
C ASP A 122 20.06 -5.58 -7.66
N ASP A 123 19.50 -4.61 -6.94
CA ASP A 123 20.04 -3.25 -6.83
C ASP A 123 21.26 -3.19 -5.87
N LEU A 124 22.43 -2.94 -6.45
CA LEU A 124 23.71 -2.77 -5.73
C LEU A 124 23.67 -1.67 -4.65
N LYS A 125 22.79 -0.66 -4.76
CA LYS A 125 22.63 0.37 -3.73
C LYS A 125 21.91 -0.19 -2.51
N LYS A 126 20.91 -1.05 -2.71
CA LYS A 126 20.16 -1.67 -1.63
C LYS A 126 20.99 -2.71 -0.90
N GLN A 127 21.81 -3.48 -1.62
CA GLN A 127 22.75 -4.47 -1.06
C GLN A 127 23.81 -3.88 -0.10
N ARG A 128 23.97 -2.55 -0.05
CA ARG A 128 24.91 -1.88 0.87
C ARG A 128 24.34 -1.60 2.25
N ASN A 129 23.03 -1.80 2.45
CA ASN A 129 22.34 -1.45 3.67
C ASN A 129 21.45 -2.60 4.15
N ASP A 130 21.12 -2.59 5.43
CA ASP A 130 20.11 -3.50 5.96
C ASP A 130 18.71 -3.05 5.54
N TYR A 131 17.84 -4.03 5.32
CA TYR A 131 16.42 -3.82 5.05
C TYR A 131 15.61 -4.44 6.17
N LEU A 132 14.94 -3.58 6.95
CA LEU A 132 14.11 -3.99 8.09
C LEU A 132 14.87 -4.88 9.10
N GLY A 133 16.15 -4.58 9.30
CA GLY A 133 17.03 -5.31 10.22
C GLY A 133 17.61 -6.61 9.66
N LEU A 134 17.42 -6.89 8.37
CA LEU A 134 18.00 -8.04 7.68
C LEU A 134 19.06 -7.59 6.67
N PRO A 135 20.13 -8.37 6.46
CA PRO A 135 21.10 -8.09 5.42
C PRO A 135 20.45 -8.20 4.03
N VAL A 136 20.70 -7.20 3.18
CA VAL A 136 20.34 -7.26 1.75
C VAL A 136 21.52 -7.86 0.99
N ILE A 137 21.30 -8.98 0.32
CA ILE A 137 22.33 -9.75 -0.37
C ILE A 137 22.07 -9.83 -1.87
N SER A 138 23.12 -10.10 -2.64
CA SER A 138 22.93 -10.56 -4.01
C SER A 138 22.45 -12.02 -4.00
N ILE A 139 21.78 -12.42 -5.08
CA ILE A 139 21.38 -13.81 -5.31
C ILE A 139 22.57 -14.79 -5.21
N ASP A 140 23.78 -14.37 -5.56
CA ASP A 140 24.98 -15.21 -5.54
C ASP A 140 25.43 -15.59 -4.13
N ALA A 141 25.05 -14.80 -3.12
CA ALA A 141 25.40 -15.06 -1.73
C ALA A 141 24.37 -15.96 -1.01
N LEU A 142 23.23 -16.30 -1.64
CA LEU A 142 22.14 -17.02 -0.98
C LEU A 142 22.58 -18.36 -0.38
N ASP A 143 23.48 -19.08 -1.04
CA ASP A 143 24.02 -20.37 -0.60
C ASP A 143 24.78 -20.32 0.74
N GLN A 144 25.16 -19.13 1.20
CA GLN A 144 25.85 -18.91 2.48
C GLN A 144 24.87 -18.81 3.66
N TYR A 145 23.56 -18.75 3.38
CA TYR A 145 22.51 -18.60 4.39
C TYR A 145 21.75 -19.92 4.58
N PRO A 146 21.29 -20.23 5.81
CA PRO A 146 20.54 -21.44 6.10
C PRO A 146 19.07 -21.29 5.66
N VAL A 147 18.85 -21.02 4.37
CA VAL A 147 17.53 -20.76 3.77
C VAL A 147 17.05 -22.00 3.01
N GLU A 148 15.79 -22.34 3.17
CA GLU A 148 15.14 -23.44 2.44
C GLU A 148 14.02 -22.92 1.51
N THR A 149 13.50 -21.73 1.77
CA THR A 149 12.40 -21.12 1.01
C THR A 149 12.76 -19.71 0.55
N VAL A 150 12.48 -19.38 -0.70
CA VAL A 150 12.56 -18.01 -1.23
C VAL A 150 11.16 -17.50 -1.52
N ILE A 151 10.78 -16.40 -0.88
CA ILE A 151 9.49 -15.74 -1.04
C ILE A 151 9.68 -14.54 -1.96
N ILE A 152 9.08 -14.56 -3.15
CA ILE A 152 9.13 -13.43 -4.10
C ILE A 152 8.05 -12.43 -3.71
N SER A 153 8.45 -11.26 -3.23
CA SER A 153 7.57 -10.20 -2.70
C SER A 153 7.40 -9.00 -3.63
N THR A 154 7.86 -9.11 -4.86
CA THR A 154 7.56 -8.14 -5.92
C THR A 154 6.33 -8.55 -6.71
N ILE A 155 5.58 -7.59 -7.22
CA ILE A 155 4.51 -7.80 -8.20
C ILE A 155 5.10 -7.79 -9.61
N GLU A 156 6.04 -6.89 -9.86
CA GLU A 156 6.76 -6.81 -11.12
C GLU A 156 7.87 -7.86 -11.19
N PHE A 157 8.13 -8.40 -12.38
CA PHE A 157 9.26 -9.30 -12.65
C PHE A 157 9.24 -10.65 -11.90
N GLN A 158 8.10 -11.09 -11.36
CA GLN A 158 7.98 -12.37 -10.65
C GLN A 158 8.50 -13.55 -11.48
N ASP A 159 8.08 -13.65 -12.74
CA ASP A 159 8.49 -14.72 -13.65
C ASP A 159 10.00 -14.71 -13.89
N LYS A 160 10.56 -13.51 -14.15
CA LYS A 160 12.01 -13.36 -14.38
C LYS A 160 12.82 -13.76 -13.16
N ILE A 161 12.37 -13.41 -11.95
CA ILE A 161 13.04 -13.80 -10.71
C ILE A 161 12.97 -15.32 -10.53
N LYS A 162 11.80 -15.92 -10.80
CA LYS A 162 11.62 -17.37 -10.71
C LYS A 162 12.52 -18.11 -11.70
N GLU A 163 12.56 -17.67 -12.96
CA GLU A 163 13.46 -18.19 -13.99
C GLU A 163 14.93 -18.11 -13.53
N LYS A 164 15.36 -16.93 -13.09
CA LYS A 164 16.73 -16.70 -12.59
C LYS A 164 17.10 -17.61 -11.40
N MET A 165 16.16 -17.83 -10.48
CA MET A 165 16.36 -18.71 -9.34
C MET A 165 16.52 -20.18 -9.78
N VAL A 166 15.68 -20.64 -10.71
CA VAL A 166 15.75 -22.01 -11.26
C VAL A 166 17.02 -22.21 -12.09
N GLU A 167 17.38 -21.26 -12.95
CA GLU A 167 18.62 -21.33 -13.74
C GLU A 167 19.87 -21.45 -12.86
N LYS A 168 19.87 -20.78 -11.71
CA LYS A 168 21.04 -20.70 -10.83
C LYS A 168 21.13 -21.85 -9.82
N PHE A 169 19.99 -22.27 -9.27
CA PHE A 169 19.93 -23.18 -8.14
C PHE A 169 19.10 -24.44 -8.38
N ASP A 170 18.56 -24.60 -9.58
CA ASP A 170 17.67 -25.70 -9.94
C ASP A 170 16.54 -25.80 -8.91
N ASP A 171 16.29 -26.98 -8.35
CA ASP A 171 15.23 -27.22 -7.35
C ASP A 171 15.72 -27.10 -5.89
N LYS A 172 16.90 -26.52 -5.64
CA LYS A 172 17.48 -26.44 -4.28
C LYS A 172 16.59 -25.69 -3.29
N TYR A 173 15.93 -24.62 -3.73
CA TYR A 173 15.09 -23.77 -2.89
C TYR A 173 13.62 -23.93 -3.25
N LYS A 174 12.76 -23.95 -2.23
CA LYS A 174 11.32 -23.83 -2.46
C LYS A 174 10.99 -22.38 -2.81
N ILE A 175 10.52 -22.13 -4.03
CA ILE A 175 10.15 -20.78 -4.48
C ILE A 175 8.64 -20.57 -4.31
N ILE A 176 8.24 -19.47 -3.68
CA ILE A 176 6.83 -19.10 -3.47
C ILE A 176 6.65 -17.64 -3.87
N THR A 177 5.67 -17.37 -4.74
CA THR A 177 5.27 -16.00 -5.06
C THR A 177 4.22 -15.52 -4.07
N LEU A 178 4.38 -14.29 -3.58
CA LEU A 178 3.50 -13.75 -2.56
C LEU A 178 2.15 -13.26 -3.11
N PHE A 179 2.15 -12.69 -4.32
CA PHE A 179 1.01 -12.00 -4.91
C PHE A 179 0.32 -12.76 -6.05
N ASP A 180 0.29 -14.09 -5.97
CA ASP A 180 -0.53 -14.96 -6.83
C ASP A 180 -2.04 -14.86 -6.54
#